data_AF-A0A7S3Q5X9-F1
#
_entry.id   AF-A0A7S3Q5X9-F1
#
_cell.length_a   1.000
_cell.length_b   1.000
_cell.length_c   1.000
_cell.angle_alpha   90.00
_cell.angle_beta   90.00
_cell.angle_gamma   90.00
#
_symmetry.space_group_name_H-M   'P 1'
#
loop_
_entity.id
_entity.type
_entity.pdbx_description
1 polymer ?
#
loop_
_entity_poly.entity_id
_entity_poly.type
_entity_poly.pdbx_seq_one_letter_code
_entity_poly.pdbx_strand_id
1 'polypeptide(L)'
;QLRKTFSNCTNMVIRRGSTPTSVSKHSAGCLVHTAYLLPTSQYPLLPHISLIDLGNDDEFERARNQNLAKAGIVNLISSHKLHKALGQLFKEPDTQARAFTVVRHPVDLAIASYYNFVHTTVEEALSKMSLDEFIESNYYVKNENTIVLWHGWGKKEPEVKHLMVAKEILRSKFIVGRHDDLDGSIALFEDYFFWDAKSSSASNCKKKHKALAVEKELDIFFEVGPVKKGSEIYNKIVQMNALDMELYWFAIDLHKAQRAWIPPHVPMDEITIAEEEDFTPVEEDLTP
;
A
#
# COMPACT_ATOMS: atom_id res chain seq x y z
N GLN A 1 -28.72 8.00 21.66
CA GLN A 1 -27.55 7.15 21.26
C GLN A 1 -27.32 7.37 19.75
N LEU A 2 -26.13 7.31 19.15
CA LEU A 2 -24.83 6.75 19.54
C LEU A 2 -23.71 7.80 19.55
N ARG A 3 -22.81 7.72 20.54
CA ARG A 3 -21.43 8.25 20.44
C ARG A 3 -20.53 7.08 20.06
N LYS A 4 -19.65 7.22 19.04
CA LYS A 4 -18.42 6.43 18.97
C LYS A 4 -17.24 7.31 18.55
N THR A 5 -16.20 7.24 19.36
CA THR A 5 -14.94 7.97 19.27
C THR A 5 -14.02 7.34 18.23
N PHE A 6 -13.59 8.14 17.23
CA PHE A 6 -12.33 7.92 16.53
C PHE A 6 -11.37 9.06 16.87
N SER A 7 -10.79 8.95 18.07
CA SER A 7 -9.60 9.67 18.48
C SER A 7 -8.65 8.66 19.10
N ASN A 8 -7.35 8.92 18.91
CA ASN A 8 -6.17 8.21 19.44
C ASN A 8 -5.53 7.20 18.46
N CYS A 9 -4.20 7.32 18.36
CA CYS A 9 -3.24 6.64 17.45
C CYS A 9 -2.97 7.26 16.06
N THR A 10 -3.67 8.31 15.62
CA THR A 10 -3.29 9.08 14.41
C THR A 10 -3.22 10.59 14.62
N ASN A 11 -3.54 11.09 15.83
CA ASN A 11 -3.53 12.52 16.15
C ASN A 11 -2.59 12.83 17.30
N MET A 12 -1.45 13.46 16.98
CA MET A 12 -0.66 14.27 17.92
C MET A 12 -0.28 15.61 17.26
N VAL A 13 -1.28 16.45 16.95
CA VAL A 13 -1.17 17.93 16.91
C VAL A 13 -2.53 18.56 17.26
N ILE A 14 -2.47 19.73 17.91
CA ILE A 14 -3.57 20.58 18.40
C ILE A 14 -3.28 21.99 17.83
N ARG A 15 -4.17 22.77 17.18
CA ARG A 15 -5.65 22.92 17.11
C ARG A 15 -6.01 23.29 15.62
N ARG A 16 -7.17 23.79 15.15
CA ARG A 16 -8.40 24.39 15.75
C ARG A 16 -9.58 24.31 14.75
N GLY A 17 -10.80 24.05 15.22
CA GLY A 17 -12.07 24.61 14.69
C GLY A 17 -12.47 24.41 13.21
N SER A 18 -12.93 23.22 12.83
CA SER A 18 -13.99 23.03 11.83
C SER A 18 -14.72 21.69 12.06
N THR A 19 -15.97 21.58 11.62
CA THR A 19 -16.83 20.40 11.85
C THR A 19 -16.44 19.22 10.94
N PRO A 20 -16.50 17.96 11.42
CA PRO A 20 -16.12 16.80 10.63
C PRO A 20 -17.17 16.51 9.54
N THR A 21 -16.76 16.55 8.27
CA THR A 21 -17.48 15.92 7.16
C THR A 21 -17.18 14.42 7.11
N SER A 22 -18.11 13.64 6.55
CA SER A 22 -18.09 12.17 6.51
C SER A 22 -16.84 11.58 5.86
N VAL A 23 -16.25 10.56 6.50
CA VAL A 23 -15.21 9.71 5.91
C VAL A 23 -15.81 8.85 4.78
N SER A 24 -15.20 8.89 3.60
CA SER A 24 -15.58 8.05 2.46
C SER A 24 -15.23 6.58 2.71
N LYS A 25 -16.14 5.66 2.38
CA LYS A 25 -15.95 4.20 2.51
C LYS A 25 -15.31 3.53 1.29
N HIS A 26 -14.76 4.28 0.33
CA HIS A 26 -14.54 3.77 -1.04
C HIS A 26 -13.20 3.09 -1.34
N SER A 27 -12.27 2.94 -0.39
CA SER A 27 -10.91 2.42 -0.67
C SER A 27 -10.77 0.89 -0.67
N ALA A 28 -11.83 0.13 -0.36
CA ALA A 28 -11.69 -1.27 0.01
C ALA A 28 -11.49 -2.27 -1.16
N GLY A 29 -11.66 -1.84 -2.42
CA GLY A 29 -11.55 -2.71 -3.61
C GLY A 29 -10.30 -2.49 -4.47
N CYS A 30 -9.54 -1.40 -4.28
CA CYS A 30 -8.43 -1.08 -5.19
C CYS A 30 -7.07 -1.46 -4.57
N LEU A 31 -6.42 -2.46 -5.14
CA LEU A 31 -5.24 -3.09 -4.54
C LEU A 31 -3.98 -2.21 -4.59
N VAL A 32 -3.81 -1.43 -5.66
CA VAL A 32 -2.64 -0.54 -5.82
C VAL A 32 -2.87 0.75 -5.01
N HIS A 33 -3.01 0.59 -3.69
CA HIS A 33 -2.69 1.65 -2.75
C HIS A 33 -1.21 1.98 -2.96
N THR A 34 -0.97 3.05 -3.73
CA THR A 34 0.35 3.63 -3.88
C THR A 34 0.56 4.56 -2.72
N ALA A 35 1.55 4.24 -1.90
CA ALA A 35 1.99 5.08 -0.82
C ALA A 35 3.29 5.78 -1.24
N TYR A 36 3.30 7.11 -1.20
CA TYR A 36 4.42 7.96 -1.62
C TYR A 36 5.12 8.58 -0.41
N LEU A 37 6.45 8.44 -0.34
CA LEU A 37 7.32 9.10 0.62
C LEU A 37 8.06 10.27 -0.04
N LEU A 38 7.89 11.48 0.51
CA LEU A 38 8.62 12.67 0.07
C LEU A 38 10.07 12.70 0.61
N PRO A 39 11.05 13.20 -0.17
CA PRO A 39 12.45 13.30 0.25
C PRO A 39 12.63 14.40 1.30
N THR A 40 12.81 14.00 2.56
CA THR A 40 13.16 14.89 3.67
C THR A 40 14.66 15.24 3.66
N SER A 41 15.12 15.96 2.64
CA SER A 41 16.55 16.31 2.49
C SER A 41 17.05 17.42 3.42
N GLN A 42 16.18 18.09 4.17
CA GLN A 42 16.52 19.29 4.97
C GLN A 42 16.00 19.31 6.41
N TYR A 43 15.25 18.31 6.87
CA TYR A 43 14.68 18.32 8.22
C TYR A 43 15.06 17.07 9.01
N PRO A 44 15.76 17.20 10.16
CA PRO A 44 16.05 16.06 11.02
C PRO A 44 14.74 15.53 11.60
N LEU A 45 14.43 14.26 11.30
CA LEU A 45 13.47 13.39 11.98
C LEU A 45 12.29 14.11 12.65
N LEU A 46 11.32 14.59 11.85
CA LEU A 46 10.03 15.01 12.40
C LEU A 46 9.38 13.78 13.08
N PRO A 47 9.07 13.83 14.39
CA PRO A 47 8.63 12.66 15.16
C PRO A 47 7.19 12.19 14.85
N HIS A 48 6.58 12.73 13.80
CA HIS A 48 5.18 12.51 13.43
C HIS A 48 5.07 12.26 11.93
N ILE A 49 4.85 10.99 11.56
CA ILE A 49 4.43 10.61 10.20
C ILE A 49 2.99 11.09 10.03
N SER A 50 2.77 12.12 9.21
CA SER A 50 1.44 12.49 8.74
C SER A 50 1.08 11.71 7.48
N LEU A 51 -0.10 11.09 7.49
CA LEU A 51 -0.70 10.37 6.36
C LEU A 51 -1.87 11.17 5.81
N ILE A 52 -1.92 11.35 4.49
CA ILE A 52 -3.11 11.84 3.77
C ILE A 52 -3.56 10.80 2.75
N ASP A 53 -4.85 10.46 2.76
CA ASP A 53 -5.51 9.70 1.70
C ASP A 53 -6.02 10.67 0.63
N LEU A 54 -5.70 10.38 -0.63
CA LEU A 54 -6.14 11.10 -1.83
C LEU A 54 -6.98 10.18 -2.74
N GLY A 55 -7.85 9.37 -2.13
CA GLY A 55 -8.84 8.58 -2.84
C GLY A 55 -9.90 9.43 -3.55
N ASN A 56 -10.47 10.43 -2.87
CA ASN A 56 -11.44 11.34 -3.49
C ASN A 56 -10.76 12.32 -4.45
N ASP A 57 -11.40 12.65 -5.59
CA ASP A 57 -10.94 13.74 -6.45
C ASP A 57 -10.96 15.09 -5.73
N ASP A 58 -11.94 15.37 -4.87
CA ASP A 58 -11.94 16.64 -4.12
C ASP A 58 -10.73 16.77 -3.17
N GLU A 59 -10.30 15.67 -2.58
CA GLU A 59 -9.12 15.61 -1.70
C GLU A 59 -7.84 15.77 -2.52
N PHE A 60 -7.78 15.10 -3.67
CA PHE A 60 -6.70 15.24 -4.63
C PHE A 60 -6.56 16.69 -5.14
N GLU A 61 -7.65 17.33 -5.56
CA GLU A 61 -7.63 18.71 -6.05
C GLU A 61 -7.26 19.70 -4.93
N ARG A 62 -7.74 19.48 -3.69
CA ARG A 62 -7.28 20.26 -2.53
C ARG A 62 -5.77 20.13 -2.30
N ALA A 63 -5.24 18.91 -2.30
CA ALA A 63 -3.82 18.65 -2.13
C ALA A 63 -2.97 19.28 -3.25
N ARG A 64 -3.45 19.22 -4.51
CA ARG A 64 -2.82 19.87 -5.66
C ARG A 64 -2.79 21.39 -5.50
N ASN A 65 -3.94 22.01 -5.18
CA ASN A 65 -4.05 23.45 -5.00
C ASN A 65 -3.26 23.99 -3.79
N GLN A 66 -3.03 23.16 -2.78
CA GLN A 66 -2.18 23.48 -1.62
C GLN A 66 -0.68 23.19 -1.86
N ASN A 67 -0.29 22.72 -3.05
CA ASN A 67 1.07 22.28 -3.37
C ASN A 67 1.63 21.25 -2.36
N LEU A 68 0.80 20.29 -1.93
CA LEU A 68 1.10 19.37 -0.81
C LEU A 68 2.48 18.71 -0.91
N ALA A 69 2.88 18.32 -2.12
CA ALA A 69 4.17 17.68 -2.38
C ALA A 69 5.38 18.63 -2.24
N LYS A 70 5.22 19.94 -2.46
CA LYS A 70 6.27 20.96 -2.22
C LYS A 70 6.28 21.46 -0.78
N ALA A 71 5.15 21.38 -0.08
CA ALA A 71 5.01 21.94 1.26
C ALA A 71 5.82 21.19 2.33
N GLY A 72 6.25 19.94 2.08
CA GLY A 72 7.06 19.16 3.02
C GLY A 72 6.36 18.76 4.33
N ILE A 73 5.06 19.07 4.47
CA ILE A 73 4.25 18.82 5.67
C ILE A 73 3.66 17.40 5.74
N VAL A 74 3.81 16.59 4.69
CA VAL A 74 3.30 15.22 4.63
C VAL A 74 4.42 14.22 4.38
N ASN A 75 4.50 13.20 5.21
CA ASN A 75 5.46 12.11 5.03
C ASN A 75 4.88 11.02 4.11
N LEU A 76 3.59 10.71 4.23
CA LEU A 76 2.96 9.61 3.52
C LEU A 76 1.68 10.05 2.78
N ILE A 77 1.64 9.86 1.48
CA ILE A 77 0.44 10.08 0.66
C ILE A 77 -0.06 8.74 0.13
N SER A 78 -1.28 8.34 0.48
CA SER A 78 -1.96 7.16 -0.06
C SER A 78 -2.87 7.56 -1.22
N SER A 79 -2.81 6.86 -2.36
CA SER A 79 -3.79 7.02 -3.43
C SER A 79 -3.86 5.80 -4.34
N HIS A 80 -5.05 5.51 -4.88
CA HIS A 80 -5.23 4.58 -6.01
C HIS A 80 -5.02 5.26 -7.38
N LYS A 81 -4.83 6.59 -7.42
CA LYS A 81 -4.77 7.40 -8.65
C LYS A 81 -3.33 7.60 -9.14
N LEU A 82 -2.57 6.51 -9.24
CA LEU A 82 -1.13 6.47 -9.55
C LEU A 82 -0.68 7.50 -10.59
N HIS A 83 -1.26 7.45 -11.80
CA HIS A 83 -0.86 8.33 -12.90
C HIS A 83 -1.28 9.80 -12.70
N LYS A 84 -2.39 10.06 -11.99
CA LYS A 84 -2.81 11.42 -11.64
C LYS A 84 -1.82 12.03 -10.63
N ALA A 85 -1.46 11.26 -9.60
CA ALA A 85 -0.49 11.67 -8.58
C ALA A 85 0.91 11.93 -9.19
N LEU A 86 1.44 11.01 -10.01
CA LEU A 86 2.72 11.20 -10.71
C LEU A 86 2.68 12.39 -11.67
N GLY A 87 1.60 12.56 -12.43
CA GLY A 87 1.49 13.63 -13.43
C GLY A 87 1.18 15.02 -12.88
N GLN A 88 0.69 15.14 -11.64
CA GLN A 88 0.19 16.42 -11.09
C GLN A 88 0.77 16.83 -9.73
N LEU A 89 1.22 15.88 -8.89
CA LEU A 89 1.83 16.17 -7.58
C LEU A 89 3.35 15.98 -7.62
N PHE A 90 3.81 14.85 -8.18
CA PHE A 90 5.22 14.44 -8.18
C PHE A 90 5.91 14.64 -9.55
N LYS A 91 5.42 15.62 -10.32
CA LYS A 91 5.90 15.93 -11.68
C LYS A 91 7.24 16.65 -11.70
N GLU A 92 7.50 17.50 -10.71
CA GLU A 92 8.67 18.38 -10.70
C GLU A 92 9.87 17.69 -10.02
N PRO A 93 11.13 18.01 -10.37
CA PRO A 93 12.29 17.35 -9.79
C PRO A 93 12.40 17.48 -8.26
N ASP A 94 11.91 18.59 -7.70
CA ASP A 94 11.85 18.85 -6.26
C ASP A 94 10.66 18.19 -5.55
N THR A 95 9.74 17.56 -6.29
CA THR A 95 8.60 16.80 -5.74
C THR A 95 8.63 15.32 -6.06
N GLN A 96 9.78 14.75 -6.47
CA GLN A 96 9.87 13.30 -6.66
C GLN A 96 9.59 12.57 -5.34
N ALA A 97 8.96 11.39 -5.41
CA ALA A 97 8.66 10.57 -4.25
C ALA A 97 9.03 9.11 -4.50
N ARG A 98 9.34 8.37 -3.43
CA ARG A 98 9.50 6.92 -3.48
C ARG A 98 8.14 6.25 -3.30
N ALA A 99 7.79 5.30 -4.15
CA ALA A 99 6.51 4.59 -4.07
C ALA A 99 6.68 3.18 -3.50
N PHE A 100 5.68 2.73 -2.75
CA PHE A 100 5.50 1.32 -2.41
C PHE A 100 4.02 0.91 -2.53
N THR A 101 3.78 -0.40 -2.62
CA THR A 101 2.44 -0.97 -2.71
C THR A 101 2.41 -2.39 -2.14
N VAL A 102 1.23 -2.95 -1.89
CA VAL A 102 1.04 -4.31 -1.35
C VAL A 102 0.14 -5.08 -2.30
N VAL A 103 0.63 -6.18 -2.88
CA VAL A 103 -0.14 -7.01 -3.81
C VAL A 103 -0.86 -8.16 -3.09
N ARG A 104 -2.09 -8.44 -3.52
CA ARG A 104 -2.98 -9.51 -3.07
C ARG A 104 -3.30 -10.40 -4.26
N HIS A 105 -3.60 -11.66 -3.99
CA HIS A 105 -3.97 -12.61 -5.03
C HIS A 105 -5.27 -12.14 -5.75
N PRO A 106 -5.36 -12.14 -7.09
CA PRO A 106 -6.51 -11.59 -7.82
C PRO A 106 -7.86 -12.24 -7.47
N VAL A 107 -7.87 -13.52 -7.07
CA VAL A 107 -9.09 -14.18 -6.59
C VAL A 107 -9.58 -13.57 -5.28
N ASP A 108 -8.68 -13.35 -4.32
CA ASP A 108 -9.03 -12.78 -3.02
C ASP A 108 -9.45 -11.31 -3.17
N LEU A 109 -8.88 -10.61 -4.16
CA LEU A 109 -9.28 -9.26 -4.54
C LEU A 109 -10.70 -9.25 -5.14
N ALA A 110 -11.03 -10.19 -6.02
CA ALA A 110 -12.38 -10.31 -6.58
C ALA A 110 -13.45 -10.53 -5.50
N ILE A 111 -13.15 -11.38 -4.51
CA ILE A 111 -14.00 -11.65 -3.35
C ILE A 111 -14.17 -10.39 -2.48
N ALA A 112 -13.08 -9.66 -2.22
CA ALA A 112 -13.15 -8.40 -1.48
C ALA A 112 -13.96 -7.34 -2.23
N SER A 113 -13.75 -7.17 -3.53
CA SER A 113 -14.50 -6.22 -4.37
C SER A 113 -15.99 -6.56 -4.43
N TYR A 114 -16.37 -7.84 -4.53
CA TYR A 114 -17.75 -8.30 -4.38
C TYR A 114 -18.34 -7.92 -3.02
N TYR A 115 -17.66 -8.27 -1.92
CA TYR A 115 -18.12 -7.97 -0.57
C TYR A 115 -18.37 -6.46 -0.38
N ASN A 116 -17.44 -5.62 -0.85
CA ASN A 116 -17.61 -4.18 -0.78
C ASN A 116 -18.77 -3.68 -1.65
N PHE A 117 -18.95 -4.23 -2.85
CA PHE A 117 -20.02 -3.85 -3.77
C PHE A 117 -21.40 -4.08 -3.13
N VAL A 118 -21.68 -5.29 -2.64
CA VAL A 118 -22.98 -5.62 -2.03
C VAL A 118 -23.27 -4.83 -0.74
N HIS A 119 -22.23 -4.40 -0.01
CA HIS A 119 -22.33 -3.60 1.21
C HIS A 119 -22.37 -2.07 1.02
N THR A 120 -22.02 -1.57 -0.17
CA THR A 120 -21.97 -0.12 -0.44
C THR A 120 -22.95 0.33 -1.51
N THR A 121 -23.51 -0.59 -2.30
CA THR A 121 -24.63 -0.29 -3.20
C THR A 121 -25.87 0.14 -2.43
N VAL A 122 -26.62 1.08 -3.01
CA VAL A 122 -27.91 1.57 -2.47
C VAL A 122 -29.08 0.75 -3.03
N GLU A 123 -28.86 0.03 -4.14
CA GLU A 123 -29.90 -0.75 -4.81
C GLU A 123 -30.04 -2.14 -4.17
N GLU A 124 -31.20 -2.41 -3.57
CA GLU A 124 -31.49 -3.67 -2.87
C GLU A 124 -31.41 -4.91 -3.77
N ALA A 125 -31.61 -4.75 -5.08
CA ALA A 125 -31.41 -5.82 -6.05
C ALA A 125 -29.92 -6.18 -6.21
N LEU A 126 -29.03 -5.19 -6.16
CA LEU A 126 -27.59 -5.38 -6.29
C LEU A 126 -26.95 -5.90 -5.01
N SER A 127 -27.49 -5.58 -3.83
CA SER A 127 -26.98 -6.12 -2.55
C SER A 127 -27.34 -7.60 -2.31
N LYS A 128 -28.23 -8.17 -3.13
CA LYS A 128 -28.61 -9.60 -3.11
C LYS A 128 -27.97 -10.41 -4.25
N MET A 129 -27.22 -9.76 -5.14
CA MET A 129 -26.47 -10.39 -6.22
C MET A 129 -25.46 -11.37 -5.61
N SER A 130 -25.37 -12.58 -6.16
CA SER A 130 -24.36 -13.57 -5.76
C SER A 130 -22.98 -13.24 -6.34
N LEU A 131 -21.92 -13.86 -5.80
CA LEU A 131 -20.55 -13.68 -6.31
C LEU A 131 -20.44 -14.07 -7.79
N ASP A 132 -21.15 -15.10 -8.25
CA ASP A 132 -21.08 -15.55 -9.64
C ASP A 132 -21.77 -14.58 -10.60
N GLU A 133 -22.97 -14.11 -10.24
CA GLU A 133 -23.68 -13.05 -10.99
C GLU A 133 -22.87 -11.75 -11.01
N PHE A 134 -22.20 -11.40 -9.90
CA PHE A 134 -21.33 -10.23 -9.85
C PHE A 134 -20.17 -10.34 -10.83
N ILE A 135 -19.48 -11.49 -10.88
CA ILE A 135 -18.37 -11.73 -11.80
C ILE A 135 -18.82 -11.64 -13.27
N GLU A 136 -20.04 -12.09 -13.60
CA GLU A 136 -20.60 -11.96 -14.95
C GLU A 136 -21.12 -10.55 -15.28
N SER A 137 -21.39 -9.74 -14.26
CA SER A 137 -21.98 -8.41 -14.43
C SER A 137 -21.01 -7.37 -15.01
N ASN A 138 -21.58 -6.27 -15.52
CA ASN A 138 -20.82 -5.09 -15.93
C ASN A 138 -20.19 -4.31 -14.75
N TYR A 139 -20.46 -4.69 -13.50
CA TYR A 139 -19.84 -4.08 -12.32
C TYR A 139 -18.45 -4.66 -12.02
N TYR A 140 -18.12 -5.82 -12.60
CA TYR A 140 -16.85 -6.49 -12.35
C TYR A 140 -15.73 -6.00 -13.27
N VAL A 141 -14.66 -5.46 -12.68
CA VAL A 141 -13.49 -4.98 -13.40
C VAL A 141 -12.46 -6.11 -13.54
N LYS A 142 -12.33 -6.62 -14.76
CA LYS A 142 -11.33 -7.65 -15.11
C LYS A 142 -9.93 -7.06 -15.23
N ASN A 143 -8.91 -7.73 -14.69
CA ASN A 143 -7.51 -7.32 -14.76
C ASN A 143 -7.27 -5.88 -14.26
N GLU A 144 -7.92 -5.52 -13.15
CA GLU A 144 -7.90 -4.16 -12.59
C GLU A 144 -6.48 -3.66 -12.31
N ASN A 145 -5.60 -4.50 -11.77
CA ASN A 145 -4.24 -4.08 -11.39
C ASN A 145 -3.38 -3.73 -12.59
N THR A 146 -3.48 -4.56 -13.63
CA THR A 146 -2.91 -4.26 -14.93
C THR A 146 -3.43 -2.91 -15.41
N ILE A 147 -4.76 -2.71 -15.46
CA ILE A 147 -5.42 -1.46 -15.88
C ILE A 147 -4.93 -0.23 -15.10
N VAL A 148 -4.83 -0.32 -13.77
CA VAL A 148 -4.34 0.76 -12.91
C VAL A 148 -2.91 1.14 -13.26
N LEU A 149 -2.03 0.16 -13.46
CA LEU A 149 -0.59 0.36 -13.68
C LEU A 149 -0.24 0.80 -15.12
N TRP A 150 -0.98 0.38 -16.16
CA TRP A 150 -0.72 0.84 -17.54
C TRP A 150 -1.47 2.13 -17.92
N HIS A 151 -2.23 2.73 -16.99
CA HIS A 151 -3.15 3.83 -17.24
C HIS A 151 -4.29 3.48 -18.23
N GLY A 152 -4.94 2.34 -18.02
CA GLY A 152 -5.91 1.73 -18.92
C GLY A 152 -7.38 2.19 -18.79
N TRP A 153 -7.73 2.98 -17.78
CA TRP A 153 -9.12 3.29 -17.44
C TRP A 153 -9.92 3.88 -18.61
N GLY A 154 -11.12 3.34 -18.85
CA GLY A 154 -12.01 3.73 -19.95
C GLY A 154 -11.56 3.31 -21.36
N LYS A 155 -10.49 2.51 -21.49
CA LYS A 155 -9.98 1.99 -22.76
C LYS A 155 -10.46 0.55 -22.99
N LYS A 156 -10.02 -0.05 -24.11
CA LYS A 156 -10.23 -1.47 -24.40
C LYS A 156 -9.60 -2.37 -23.33
N GLU A 157 -10.12 -3.61 -23.23
CA GLU A 157 -9.60 -4.67 -22.36
C GLU A 157 -8.07 -4.82 -22.53
N PRO A 158 -7.30 -5.00 -21.43
CA PRO A 158 -5.85 -5.06 -21.51
C PRO A 158 -5.35 -6.26 -22.34
N GLU A 159 -4.18 -6.07 -22.95
CA GLU A 159 -3.48 -7.08 -23.76
C GLU A 159 -2.12 -7.40 -23.11
N VAL A 160 -1.44 -8.45 -23.57
CA VAL A 160 -0.10 -8.85 -23.08
C VAL A 160 0.92 -7.70 -23.11
N LYS A 161 0.85 -6.80 -24.12
CA LYS A 161 1.72 -5.60 -24.17
C LYS A 161 1.49 -4.64 -22.99
N HIS A 162 0.27 -4.54 -22.48
CA HIS A 162 -0.08 -3.71 -21.32
C HIS A 162 0.38 -4.35 -20.01
N LEU A 163 0.34 -5.69 -19.92
CA LEU A 163 0.95 -6.44 -18.82
C LEU A 163 2.47 -6.18 -18.73
N MET A 164 3.18 -6.17 -19.86
CA MET A 164 4.62 -5.85 -19.88
C MET A 164 4.92 -4.44 -19.35
N VAL A 165 4.08 -3.45 -19.68
CA VAL A 165 4.17 -2.09 -19.11
C VAL A 165 3.90 -2.09 -17.61
N ALA A 166 2.88 -2.81 -17.14
CA ALA A 166 2.55 -2.91 -15.71
C ALA A 166 3.70 -3.57 -14.90
N LYS A 167 4.30 -4.65 -15.41
CA LYS A 167 5.48 -5.30 -14.81
C LYS A 167 6.67 -4.34 -14.72
N GLU A 168 6.97 -3.60 -15.79
CA GLU A 168 8.08 -2.64 -15.80
C GLU A 168 7.85 -1.46 -14.84
N ILE A 169 6.61 -1.01 -14.68
CA ILE A 169 6.25 0.03 -13.70
C ILE A 169 6.42 -0.47 -12.27
N LEU A 170 5.95 -1.68 -11.94
CA LEU A 170 6.21 -2.29 -10.61
C LEU A 170 7.72 -2.40 -10.36
N ARG A 171 8.47 -2.98 -11.30
CA ARG A 171 9.92 -3.20 -11.19
C ARG A 171 10.72 -1.92 -10.99
N SER A 172 10.34 -0.84 -11.68
CA SER A 172 11.14 0.40 -11.74
C SER A 172 10.67 1.51 -10.79
N LYS A 173 9.47 1.41 -10.20
CA LYS A 173 8.89 2.47 -9.36
C LYS A 173 8.52 2.05 -7.95
N PHE A 174 8.32 0.76 -7.66
CA PHE A 174 7.72 0.31 -6.41
C PHE A 174 8.64 -0.60 -5.58
N ILE A 175 8.63 -0.40 -4.27
CA ILE A 175 8.85 -1.50 -3.32
C ILE A 175 7.52 -2.25 -3.16
N VAL A 176 7.57 -3.57 -3.27
CA VAL A 176 6.40 -4.43 -3.37
C VAL A 176 6.29 -5.30 -2.13
N GLY A 177 5.22 -5.11 -1.38
CA GLY A 177 4.77 -5.99 -0.30
C GLY A 177 3.74 -7.02 -0.80
N ARG A 178 3.43 -7.95 0.09
CA ARG A 178 2.52 -9.08 -0.04
C ARG A 178 1.39 -8.99 0.98
N HIS A 179 0.15 -9.12 0.53
CA HIS A 179 -1.03 -9.11 1.40
C HIS A 179 -1.15 -10.38 2.24
N ASP A 180 -0.64 -11.51 1.75
CA ASP A 180 -0.59 -12.78 2.47
C ASP A 180 0.59 -12.86 3.47
N ASP A 181 1.50 -11.88 3.45
CA ASP A 181 2.63 -11.74 4.36
C ASP A 181 2.82 -10.26 4.75
N LEU A 182 1.84 -9.71 5.48
CA LEU A 182 1.88 -8.32 5.94
C LEU A 182 3.05 -8.04 6.89
N ASP A 183 3.51 -9.02 7.68
CA ASP A 183 4.64 -8.81 8.58
C ASP A 183 5.95 -8.65 7.81
N GLY A 184 6.25 -9.57 6.87
CA GLY A 184 7.42 -9.49 6.00
C GLY A 184 7.40 -8.25 5.11
N SER A 185 6.21 -7.81 4.70
CA SER A 185 5.99 -6.58 3.93
C SER A 185 6.26 -5.32 4.73
N ILE A 186 5.71 -5.20 5.94
CA ILE A 186 5.95 -4.04 6.78
C ILE A 186 7.44 -3.98 7.17
N ALA A 187 8.06 -5.12 7.48
CA ALA A 187 9.50 -5.19 7.72
C ALA A 187 10.32 -4.73 6.48
N LEU A 188 9.91 -5.12 5.25
CA LEU A 188 10.55 -4.66 4.02
C LEU A 188 10.47 -3.13 3.85
N PHE A 189 9.33 -2.53 4.21
CA PHE A 189 9.16 -1.09 4.17
C PHE A 189 9.95 -0.39 5.29
N GLU A 190 9.95 -0.95 6.50
CA GLU A 190 10.76 -0.45 7.63
C GLU A 190 12.25 -0.42 7.28
N ASP A 191 12.77 -1.49 6.67
CA ASP A 191 14.17 -1.59 6.26
C ASP A 191 14.53 -0.66 5.08
N TYR A 192 13.68 -0.57 4.05
CA TYR A 192 13.98 0.24 2.87
C TYR A 192 13.82 1.76 3.10
N PHE A 193 12.88 2.16 3.95
CA PHE A 193 12.59 3.56 4.25
C PHE A 193 13.23 4.06 5.54
N PHE A 194 13.98 3.22 6.26
CA PHE A 194 14.59 3.52 7.55
C PHE A 194 13.56 4.01 8.58
N TRP A 195 12.40 3.35 8.63
CA TRP A 195 11.34 3.69 9.59
C TRP A 195 11.57 3.01 10.93
N ASP A 196 11.89 3.80 11.95
CA ASP A 196 11.93 3.30 13.33
C ASP A 196 10.52 3.10 13.88
N ALA A 197 10.04 1.86 13.78
CA ALA A 197 8.81 1.39 14.41
C ALA A 197 9.03 0.69 15.77
N LYS A 198 10.25 0.72 16.35
CA LYS A 198 10.57 0.00 17.60
C LYS A 198 9.94 0.60 18.84
N SER A 199 9.49 1.86 18.80
CA SER A 199 8.76 2.46 19.92
C SER A 199 7.54 1.62 20.34
N SER A 200 7.29 1.51 21.64
CA SER A 200 6.17 0.71 22.17
C SER A 200 4.80 1.18 21.65
N SER A 201 4.67 2.48 21.37
CA SER A 201 3.50 3.09 20.72
C SER A 201 3.32 2.58 19.29
N ALA A 202 4.39 2.60 18.46
CA ALA A 202 4.36 2.12 17.09
C ALA A 202 4.09 0.61 17.01
N SER A 203 4.73 -0.19 17.86
CA SER A 203 4.49 -1.65 17.94
C SER A 203 3.03 -1.98 18.27
N ASN A 204 2.43 -1.27 19.24
CA ASN A 204 1.02 -1.43 19.59
C ASN A 204 0.08 -0.96 18.46
N CYS A 205 0.45 0.11 17.75
CA CYS A 205 -0.29 0.59 16.58
C CYS A 205 -0.28 -0.46 15.45
N LYS A 206 0.90 -0.99 15.10
CA LYS A 206 1.10 -2.08 14.12
C LYS A 206 0.25 -3.30 14.45
N LYS A 207 0.30 -3.78 15.71
CA LYS A 207 -0.54 -4.90 16.20
C LYS A 207 -2.04 -4.62 16.06
N LYS A 208 -2.50 -3.43 16.48
CA LYS A 208 -3.92 -3.04 16.41
C LYS A 208 -4.42 -2.98 14.97
N HIS A 209 -3.70 -2.32 14.07
CA HIS A 209 -4.11 -2.21 12.66
C HIS A 209 -4.03 -3.54 11.92
N LYS A 210 -3.07 -4.41 12.24
CA LYS A 210 -3.02 -5.79 11.74
C LYS A 210 -4.23 -6.60 12.22
N ALA A 211 -4.59 -6.51 13.50
CA ALA A 211 -5.76 -7.21 14.03
C ALA A 211 -7.06 -6.78 13.32
N LEU A 212 -7.25 -5.48 13.09
CA LEU A 212 -8.39 -4.94 12.34
C LEU A 212 -8.41 -5.38 10.87
N ALA A 213 -7.24 -5.53 10.24
CA ALA A 213 -7.15 -6.07 8.88
C ALA A 213 -7.56 -7.55 8.83
N VAL A 214 -7.09 -8.36 9.78
CA VAL A 214 -7.46 -9.78 9.89
C VAL A 214 -8.94 -9.96 10.23
N GLU A 215 -9.50 -9.15 11.13
CA GLU A 215 -10.93 -9.14 11.47
C GLU A 215 -11.78 -8.89 10.20
N LYS A 216 -11.42 -7.88 9.41
CA LYS A 216 -12.10 -7.59 8.14
C LYS A 216 -12.00 -8.72 7.11
N GLU A 217 -10.85 -9.38 7.00
CA GLU A 217 -10.71 -10.56 6.12
C GLU A 217 -11.57 -11.74 6.58
N LEU A 218 -11.72 -11.93 7.90
CA LEU A 218 -12.61 -12.93 8.46
C LEU A 218 -14.08 -12.59 8.19
N ASP A 219 -14.51 -11.33 8.33
CA ASP A 219 -15.88 -10.91 7.99
C ASP A 219 -16.22 -11.23 6.52
N ILE A 220 -15.32 -10.86 5.59
CA ILE A 220 -15.44 -11.20 4.15
C ILE A 220 -15.56 -12.73 3.97
N PHE A 221 -14.72 -13.51 4.66
CA PHE A 221 -14.72 -14.96 4.56
C PHE A 221 -15.99 -15.60 5.15
N PHE A 222 -16.52 -15.09 6.26
CA PHE A 222 -17.72 -15.61 6.89
C PHE A 222 -18.98 -15.36 6.06
N GLU A 223 -19.06 -14.22 5.38
CA GLU A 223 -20.24 -13.86 4.59
C GLU A 223 -20.21 -14.39 3.16
N VAL A 224 -19.05 -14.34 2.47
CA VAL A 224 -18.93 -14.81 1.08
C VAL A 224 -18.59 -16.31 1.01
N GLY A 225 -17.92 -16.84 2.03
CA GLY A 225 -17.41 -18.20 2.08
C GLY A 225 -16.06 -18.40 1.33
N PRO A 226 -15.33 -19.49 1.63
CA PRO A 226 -14.11 -19.83 0.92
C PRO A 226 -14.37 -20.21 -0.55
N VAL A 227 -13.84 -19.42 -1.49
CA VAL A 227 -13.73 -19.84 -2.88
C VAL A 227 -12.64 -20.89 -3.01
N LYS A 228 -13.04 -22.17 -2.96
CA LYS A 228 -12.12 -23.32 -3.03
C LYS A 228 -11.34 -23.33 -4.34
N LYS A 229 -10.00 -23.40 -4.26
CA LYS A 229 -9.12 -23.55 -5.43
C LYS A 229 -9.55 -24.72 -6.32
N GLY A 230 -9.70 -24.46 -7.61
CA GLY A 230 -10.16 -25.43 -8.62
C GLY A 230 -11.68 -25.59 -8.74
N SER A 231 -12.49 -24.90 -7.91
CA SER A 231 -13.93 -24.77 -8.15
C SER A 231 -14.23 -24.00 -9.43
N GLU A 232 -15.43 -24.16 -9.98
CA GLU A 232 -15.87 -23.48 -11.20
C GLU A 232 -15.70 -21.95 -11.10
N ILE A 233 -16.21 -21.34 -10.03
CA ILE A 233 -16.09 -19.90 -9.78
C ILE A 233 -14.64 -19.45 -9.57
N TYR A 234 -13.78 -20.26 -8.93
CA TYR A 234 -12.34 -19.99 -8.85
C TYR A 234 -11.70 -19.93 -10.25
N ASN A 235 -11.99 -20.92 -11.09
CA ASN A 235 -11.43 -21.01 -12.43
C ASN A 235 -11.92 -19.85 -13.32
N LYS A 236 -13.19 -19.46 -13.17
CA LYS A 236 -13.82 -18.30 -13.83
C LYS A 236 -13.10 -16.99 -13.47
N ILE A 237 -12.87 -16.73 -12.17
CA ILE A 237 -12.11 -15.54 -11.72
C ILE A 237 -10.68 -15.57 -12.26
N VAL A 238 -9.98 -16.71 -12.18
CA VAL A 238 -8.61 -16.85 -12.70
C VAL A 238 -8.53 -16.61 -14.21
N GLN A 239 -9.49 -17.13 -14.98
CA GLN A 239 -9.56 -16.92 -16.43
C GLN A 239 -9.82 -15.45 -16.77
N MET A 240 -10.76 -14.81 -16.07
CA MET A 240 -11.12 -13.40 -16.30
C MET A 240 -9.99 -12.44 -15.89
N ASN A 241 -9.09 -12.87 -15.00
CA ASN A 241 -7.97 -12.06 -14.49
C ASN A 241 -6.61 -12.65 -14.89
N ALA A 242 -6.51 -13.29 -16.05
CA ALA A 242 -5.29 -13.98 -16.48
C ALA A 242 -4.03 -13.09 -16.48
N LEU A 243 -4.14 -11.81 -16.85
CA LEU A 243 -3.01 -10.87 -16.84
C LEU A 243 -2.66 -10.46 -15.41
N ASP A 244 -3.65 -10.20 -14.57
CA ASP A 244 -3.44 -9.88 -13.15
C ASP A 244 -2.86 -11.06 -12.36
N MET A 245 -3.21 -12.31 -12.73
CA MET A 245 -2.60 -13.52 -12.18
C MET A 245 -1.11 -13.61 -12.52
N GLU A 246 -0.74 -13.33 -13.77
CA GLU A 246 0.66 -13.30 -14.20
C GLU A 246 1.45 -12.12 -13.57
N LEU A 247 0.79 -10.96 -13.44
CA LEU A 247 1.33 -9.78 -12.75
C LEU A 247 1.57 -10.05 -11.26
N TYR A 248 0.62 -10.74 -10.60
CA TYR A 248 0.74 -11.13 -9.19
C TYR A 248 1.95 -12.03 -8.97
N TRP A 249 2.12 -13.10 -9.75
CA TRP A 249 3.29 -13.98 -9.60
C TRP A 249 4.62 -13.25 -9.86
N PHE A 250 4.67 -12.36 -10.86
CA PHE A 250 5.82 -11.47 -11.05
C PHE A 250 6.09 -10.58 -9.84
N ALA A 251 5.05 -10.01 -9.21
CA ALA A 251 5.16 -9.18 -8.02
C ALA A 251 5.64 -9.99 -6.78
N ILE A 252 5.25 -11.27 -6.65
CA ILE A 252 5.75 -12.18 -5.62
C ILE A 252 7.26 -12.43 -5.78
N ASP A 253 7.74 -12.66 -7.01
CA ASP A 253 9.17 -12.88 -7.26
C ASP A 253 9.99 -11.58 -7.12
N LEU A 254 9.42 -10.44 -7.51
CA LEU A 254 10.00 -9.12 -7.25
C LEU A 254 10.13 -8.82 -5.75
N HIS A 255 9.11 -9.15 -4.94
CA HIS A 255 9.18 -9.03 -3.48
C HIS A 255 10.32 -9.87 -2.89
N LYS A 256 10.48 -11.14 -3.30
CA LYS A 256 11.59 -12.01 -2.86
C LYS A 256 12.95 -11.41 -3.24
N ALA A 257 13.10 -10.92 -4.48
CA ALA A 257 14.34 -10.31 -4.95
C ALA A 257 14.68 -9.03 -4.18
N GLN A 258 13.68 -8.17 -3.95
CA GLN A 258 13.82 -6.97 -3.10
C GLN A 258 14.24 -7.37 -1.68
N ARG A 259 13.67 -8.44 -1.12
CA ARG A 259 14.07 -8.95 0.20
C ARG A 259 15.46 -9.58 0.27
N ALA A 260 15.99 -10.08 -0.83
CA ALA A 260 17.36 -10.58 -0.89
C ALA A 260 18.42 -9.47 -1.00
N TRP A 261 18.05 -8.27 -1.47
CA TRP A 261 18.99 -7.16 -1.75
C TRP A 261 18.87 -5.97 -0.81
N ILE A 262 17.74 -5.80 -0.12
CA ILE A 262 17.55 -4.75 0.89
C ILE A 262 17.98 -5.34 2.25
N PRO A 263 19.12 -4.90 2.82
CA PRO A 263 19.59 -5.40 4.10
C PRO A 263 18.63 -5.00 5.22
N PRO A 264 18.52 -5.78 6.30
CA PRO A 264 17.82 -5.37 7.50
C PRO A 264 18.37 -4.04 8.02
N HIS A 265 17.49 -3.11 8.39
CA HIS A 265 17.92 -1.87 9.02
C HIS A 265 18.30 -2.16 10.48
N VAL A 266 19.60 -1.99 10.77
CA VAL A 266 20.12 -1.93 12.14
C VAL A 266 20.03 -0.48 12.62
N PRO A 267 19.25 -0.18 13.68
CA PRO A 267 19.19 1.16 14.24
C PRO A 267 20.52 1.61 14.86
N MET A 268 20.77 2.91 14.82
CA MET A 268 22.04 3.51 15.25
C MET A 268 22.34 3.34 16.74
N ASP A 269 21.32 3.11 17.58
CA ASP A 269 21.45 2.83 19.01
C ASP A 269 21.82 1.37 19.32
N GLU A 270 21.57 0.44 18.38
CA GLU A 270 22.06 -0.95 18.46
C GLU A 270 23.46 -1.11 17.84
N ILE A 271 23.97 -0.10 17.13
CA ILE A 271 25.40 0.01 16.83
C ILE A 271 26.11 0.44 18.13
N THR A 272 26.26 -0.52 19.04
CA THR A 272 27.41 -0.50 19.95
C THR A 272 28.63 -0.41 19.05
N ILE A 273 29.24 0.77 19.01
CA ILE A 273 30.61 0.96 18.56
C ILE A 273 31.38 -0.05 19.40
N ALA A 274 31.86 -1.13 18.77
CA ALA A 274 32.79 -2.02 19.42
C ALA A 274 33.92 -1.12 19.88
N GLU A 275 34.08 -0.99 21.20
CA GLU A 275 35.05 -0.09 21.82
C GLU A 275 36.36 -0.31 21.07
N GLU A 276 36.91 0.75 20.47
CA GLU A 276 38.07 0.64 19.57
C GLU A 276 39.12 -0.20 20.29
N GLU A 277 39.29 -1.47 19.88
CA GLU A 277 40.24 -2.37 20.53
C GLU A 277 41.59 -1.70 20.40
N ASP A 278 42.08 -1.22 21.54
CA ASP A 278 43.10 -0.18 21.64
C ASP A 278 44.24 -0.56 20.69
N PHE A 279 44.32 0.17 19.56
CA PHE A 279 45.13 -0.21 18.40
C PHE A 279 46.59 0.14 18.69
N THR A 280 47.09 -0.51 19.74
CA THR A 280 48.44 -0.46 20.24
C THR A 280 49.35 -0.70 19.04
N PRO A 281 50.16 0.29 18.63
CA PRO A 281 51.08 0.11 17.54
C PRO A 281 51.97 -1.07 17.88
N VAL A 282 51.94 -2.12 17.04
CA VAL A 282 52.92 -3.19 17.14
C VAL A 282 54.27 -2.54 16.88
N GLU A 283 55.08 -2.38 17.92
CA GLU A 283 56.47 -1.96 17.76
C GLU A 283 57.18 -3.07 16.96
N GLU A 284 57.39 -2.79 15.68
CA GLU A 284 58.08 -3.69 14.76
C GLU A 284 59.56 -3.69 15.14
N ASP A 285 59.97 -4.74 15.86
CA ASP A 285 61.25 -4.85 16.56
C ASP A 285 62.42 -5.00 15.57
N LEU A 286 62.85 -3.85 15.00
CA LEU A 286 63.96 -3.73 14.05
C LEU A 286 65.31 -3.98 14.73
N THR A 287 65.64 -5.25 14.93
CA THR A 287 66.99 -5.70 15.32
C THR A 287 67.79 -6.18 14.09
N PRO A 288 69.05 -5.71 13.92
CA PRO A 288 69.96 -6.14 12.84
C PRO A 288 70.81 -7.38 13.19
#